data_AF-A0A0R0GDB9-F1
#
_entry.id   AF-A0A0R0GDB9-F1
#
_cell.length_a   1.000
_cell.length_b   1.000
_cell.length_c   1.000
_cell.angle_alpha   90.00
_cell.angle_beta   90.00
_cell.angle_gamma   90.00
#
_symmetry.space_group_name_H-M   'P 1'
#
loop_
_entity.id
_entity.type
_entity.pdbx_description
1 polymer ?
#
loop_
_entity_poly.entity_id
_entity_poly.type
_entity_poly.pdbx_seq_one_letter_code
_entity_poly.pdbx_strand_id
1 'polypeptide(L)'
;MTETKLPAEDKLLRVFIGLGNIALACTYATVIYDIMDTLKSHPSENKQMKRANVLGVTAMAILFLLCSGLGYAAFGDNTPGNILTGFTEPFWLVALGNGFIVIHMIGAYQVMGQPFFRIVEIGTNIAWPNSDFINKEYPFIDGSTIFNFVLVKYFFYLIRNLLKYTLLICLIWLTT
;
A
#
# COMPACT_ATOMS: atom_id res chain seq x y z
N MET A 1 -27.47 20.75 19.57
CA MET A 1 -27.17 20.57 18.13
C MET A 1 -28.22 19.63 17.59
N THR A 2 -29.03 20.10 16.65
CA THR A 2 -30.11 19.31 16.05
C THR A 2 -29.52 18.10 15.33
N GLU A 3 -29.79 16.88 15.81
CA GLU A 3 -29.56 15.65 15.04
C GLU A 3 -30.45 15.69 13.80
N THR A 4 -29.96 16.30 12.72
CA THR A 4 -30.53 16.09 11.40
C THR A 4 -30.21 14.65 11.03
N LYS A 5 -31.13 13.73 11.32
CA LYS A 5 -31.08 12.35 10.84
C LYS A 5 -30.78 12.40 9.35
N LEU A 6 -29.59 11.94 8.98
CA LEU A 6 -29.23 11.75 7.57
C LEU A 6 -30.34 10.95 6.87
N PRO A 7 -30.72 11.32 5.64
CA PRO A 7 -31.59 10.52 4.80
C PRO A 7 -31.16 9.04 4.78
N ALA A 8 -32.12 8.12 4.60
CA ALA A 8 -31.82 6.69 4.64
C ALA A 8 -30.81 6.29 3.56
N GLU A 9 -30.90 6.91 2.37
CA GLU A 9 -29.96 6.74 1.27
C GLU A 9 -28.52 7.12 1.65
N ASP A 10 -28.32 8.23 2.36
CA ASP A 10 -26.99 8.70 2.78
C ASP A 10 -26.36 7.76 3.81
N LYS A 11 -27.18 7.23 4.72
CA LYS A 11 -26.72 6.23 5.70
C LYS A 11 -26.28 4.95 5.01
N LEU A 12 -27.07 4.45 4.07
CA LEU A 12 -26.73 3.26 3.28
C LEU A 12 -25.45 3.48 2.48
N LEU A 13 -25.32 4.62 1.81
CA LEU A 13 -24.10 4.98 1.06
C LEU A 13 -22.86 5.00 1.96
N ARG A 14 -22.95 5.59 3.15
CA ARG A 14 -21.85 5.61 4.14
C ARG A 14 -21.44 4.21 4.59
N VAL A 15 -22.40 3.30 4.78
CA VAL A 15 -22.12 1.88 5.07
C VAL A 15 -21.34 1.24 3.92
N PHE A 16 -21.75 1.45 2.68
CA PHE A 16 -21.03 0.92 1.50
C PHE A 16 -19.62 1.52 1.35
N ILE A 17 -19.44 2.81 1.63
CA ILE A 17 -18.11 3.45 1.65
C ILE A 17 -17.24 2.79 2.73
N GLY A 18 -17.77 2.56 3.93
CA GLY A 18 -17.07 1.86 5.01
C GLY A 18 -16.64 0.45 4.60
N LEU A 19 -17.54 -0.32 3.96
CA LEU A 19 -17.23 -1.65 3.43
C LEU A 19 -16.17 -1.60 2.32
N GLY A 20 -16.23 -0.61 1.43
CA GLY A 20 -15.21 -0.38 0.40
C GLY A 20 -13.83 -0.11 1.00
N ASN A 21 -13.76 0.69 2.06
CA ASN A 21 -12.51 0.96 2.78
C ASN A 21 -11.94 -0.32 3.44
N ILE A 22 -12.80 -1.16 4.03
CA ILE A 22 -12.40 -2.46 4.59
C ILE A 22 -11.89 -3.42 3.51
N ALA A 23 -12.57 -3.48 2.36
CA ALA A 23 -12.16 -4.31 1.23
C ALA A 23 -10.79 -3.88 0.69
N LEU A 24 -10.56 -2.56 0.54
CA LEU A 24 -9.29 -2.00 0.12
C LEU A 24 -8.16 -2.33 1.11
N ALA A 25 -8.42 -2.20 2.42
CA ALA A 25 -7.49 -2.59 3.48
C ALA A 25 -7.07 -4.08 3.40
N CYS A 26 -7.96 -4.96 2.93
CA CYS A 26 -7.68 -6.38 2.73
C CYS A 26 -7.03 -6.71 1.37
N THR A 27 -6.69 -5.71 0.56
CA THR A 27 -6.07 -5.90 -0.77
C THR A 27 -4.57 -6.14 -0.66
N TYR A 28 -4.19 -7.29 -0.11
CA TYR A 28 -2.81 -7.78 -0.11
C TYR A 28 -2.69 -9.14 -0.81
N ALA A 29 -3.80 -9.72 -1.28
CA ALA A 29 -3.81 -11.03 -1.93
C ALA A 29 -2.90 -11.11 -3.16
N THR A 30 -2.73 -10.00 -3.88
CA THR A 30 -1.85 -9.92 -5.06
C THR A 30 -0.37 -10.09 -4.73
N VAL A 31 0.06 -9.68 -3.53
CA VAL A 31 1.47 -9.77 -3.10
C VAL A 31 1.79 -11.09 -2.41
N ILE A 32 0.76 -11.85 -1.99
CA ILE A 32 0.96 -13.15 -1.31
C ILE A 32 1.81 -14.06 -2.17
N TYR A 33 1.47 -14.22 -3.46
CA TYR A 33 2.16 -15.13 -4.38
C TYR A 33 3.64 -14.78 -4.54
N ASP A 34 3.95 -13.50 -4.76
CA ASP A 34 5.33 -13.01 -4.86
C ASP A 34 6.12 -13.27 -3.56
N ILE A 35 5.47 -13.18 -2.39
CA ILE A 35 6.10 -13.51 -1.11
C ILE A 35 6.32 -15.02 -1.00
N MET A 36 5.36 -15.86 -1.41
CA MET A 36 5.49 -17.33 -1.32
C MET A 36 6.70 -17.83 -2.12
N ASP A 37 6.92 -17.26 -3.31
CA ASP A 37 8.03 -17.62 -4.20
C ASP A 37 9.42 -17.32 -3.60
N THR A 38 9.49 -16.51 -2.53
CA THR A 38 10.74 -16.18 -1.83
C THR A 38 10.97 -16.99 -0.55
N LEU A 39 9.99 -17.80 -0.13
CA LEU A 39 10.09 -18.58 1.08
C LEU A 39 11.03 -19.79 0.90
N LYS A 40 11.67 -20.20 1.99
CA LYS A 40 12.45 -21.43 2.00
C LYS A 40 11.52 -22.63 1.81
N SER A 41 11.97 -23.66 1.10
CA SER A 41 11.20 -24.90 0.86
C SER A 41 10.80 -25.64 2.14
N HIS A 42 11.55 -25.45 3.23
CA HIS A 42 11.28 -26.04 4.53
C HIS A 42 11.17 -24.96 5.64
N PRO A 43 10.08 -24.94 6.44
CA PRO A 43 8.85 -25.75 6.32
C PRO A 43 8.04 -25.35 5.08
N SER A 44 7.01 -26.12 4.72
CA SER A 44 6.23 -25.84 3.50
C SER A 44 5.71 -24.39 3.43
N GLU A 45 5.77 -23.79 2.24
CA GLU A 45 5.42 -22.39 1.99
C GLU A 45 4.00 -22.07 2.50
N ASN A 46 3.03 -22.96 2.24
CA ASN A 46 1.67 -22.81 2.73
C ASN A 46 1.57 -22.70 4.26
N LYS A 47 2.45 -23.36 5.02
CA LYS A 47 2.47 -23.34 6.48
C LYS A 47 3.08 -22.04 6.98
N GLN A 48 4.17 -21.59 6.35
CA GLN A 48 4.79 -20.30 6.64
C GLN A 48 3.84 -19.15 6.33
N MET A 49 3.25 -19.15 5.13
CA MET A 49 2.30 -18.13 4.69
C MET A 49 1.03 -18.11 5.52
N LYS A 50 0.46 -19.27 5.86
CA LYS A 50 -0.72 -19.31 6.74
C LYS A 50 -0.44 -18.66 8.09
N ARG A 51 0.73 -18.95 8.70
CA ARG A 51 1.12 -18.33 9.97
C ARG A 51 1.33 -16.83 9.81
N ALA A 52 2.02 -16.40 8.76
CA ALA A 52 2.27 -14.99 8.47
C ALA A 52 0.95 -14.22 8.23
N ASN A 53 0.04 -14.78 7.43
CA ASN A 53 -1.27 -14.18 7.15
C ASN A 53 -2.12 -14.05 8.42
N VAL A 54 -2.22 -15.11 9.23
CA VAL A 54 -3.02 -15.04 10.46
C VAL A 54 -2.47 -13.95 11.38
N LEU A 55 -1.15 -13.90 11.60
CA LEU A 55 -0.55 -12.86 12.43
C LEU A 55 -0.75 -11.46 11.84
N GLY A 56 -0.49 -11.28 10.55
CA GLY A 56 -0.58 -9.99 9.87
C GLY A 56 -2.02 -9.45 9.83
N VAL A 57 -2.98 -10.27 9.42
CA VAL A 57 -4.39 -9.89 9.32
C VAL A 57 -5.00 -9.64 10.70
N THR A 58 -4.69 -10.48 11.69
CA THR A 58 -5.16 -10.25 13.06
C THR A 58 -4.60 -8.96 13.64
N ALA A 59 -3.30 -8.69 13.47
CA ALA A 59 -2.69 -7.43 13.92
C ALA A 59 -3.32 -6.22 13.22
N MET A 60 -3.49 -6.28 11.90
CA MET A 60 -4.14 -5.24 11.10
C MET A 60 -5.57 -4.97 11.58
N ALA A 61 -6.38 -6.02 11.77
CA ALA A 61 -7.76 -5.91 12.22
C ALA A 61 -7.86 -5.27 13.61
N ILE A 62 -7.00 -5.68 14.56
CA ILE A 62 -6.97 -5.09 15.90
C ILE A 62 -6.60 -3.61 15.82
N LEU A 63 -5.56 -3.24 15.07
CA LEU A 63 -5.14 -1.85 14.93
C LEU A 63 -6.22 -0.98 14.30
N PHE A 64 -6.90 -1.47 13.26
CA PHE A 64 -7.98 -0.74 12.60
C PHE A 64 -9.22 -0.61 13.47
N LEU A 65 -9.60 -1.66 14.21
CA LEU A 65 -10.71 -1.60 15.17
C LEU A 65 -10.42 -0.64 16.32
N LEU A 66 -9.18 -0.64 16.84
CA LEU A 66 -8.76 0.30 17.88
C LEU A 66 -8.79 1.75 17.36
N CYS A 67 -8.17 2.02 16.20
CA CYS A 67 -8.17 3.35 15.60
C CYS A 67 -9.59 3.84 15.31
N SER A 68 -10.44 3.01 14.71
CA SER A 68 -11.83 3.35 14.40
C SER A 68 -12.67 3.55 15.65
N GLY A 69 -12.51 2.68 16.65
CA GLY A 69 -13.23 2.76 17.92
C GLY A 69 -12.84 4.00 18.72
N LEU A 70 -11.54 4.32 18.80
CA LEU A 70 -11.05 5.53 19.45
C LEU A 70 -11.46 6.80 18.70
N GLY A 71 -11.44 6.77 17.36
CA GLY A 71 -11.94 7.87 16.53
C GLY A 71 -13.42 8.13 16.74
N TYR A 72 -14.24 7.07 16.73
CA TYR A 72 -15.66 7.18 17.03
C TYR A 72 -15.92 7.66 18.46
N ALA A 73 -15.14 7.19 19.45
CA ALA A 73 -15.24 7.67 20.82
C ALA A 73 -14.89 9.17 20.96
N ALA A 74 -14.00 9.70 20.12
CA ALA A 74 -13.59 11.11 20.15
C ALA A 74 -14.55 12.05 19.39
N PHE A 75 -15.08 11.62 18.24
CA PHE A 75 -15.82 12.51 17.33
C PHE A 75 -17.29 12.08 17.07
N GLY A 76 -17.67 10.87 17.46
CA GLY A 76 -18.99 10.29 17.20
C GLY A 76 -19.30 10.24 15.70
N ASP A 77 -20.53 10.58 15.34
CA ASP A 77 -21.01 10.61 13.95
C ASP A 77 -20.29 11.65 13.06
N ASN A 78 -19.52 12.57 13.67
CA ASN A 78 -18.72 13.57 12.98
C ASN A 78 -17.27 13.10 12.73
N THR A 79 -16.97 11.80 12.92
CA THR A 79 -15.63 11.26 12.67
C THR A 79 -15.18 11.51 11.22
N PRO A 80 -14.07 12.21 10.99
CA PRO A 80 -13.57 12.45 9.64
C PRO A 80 -12.98 11.16 9.04
N GLY A 81 -13.02 11.03 7.71
CA GLY A 81 -12.47 9.87 7.01
C GLY A 81 -10.96 9.68 7.22
N ASN A 82 -10.21 10.77 7.39
CA ASN A 82 -8.87 10.75 7.96
C ASN A 82 -8.94 11.25 9.39
N ILE A 83 -8.77 10.37 10.37
CA ILE A 83 -8.88 10.70 11.79
C ILE A 83 -7.95 11.87 12.19
N LEU A 84 -6.79 12.01 11.54
CA LEU A 84 -5.82 13.07 11.85
C LEU A 84 -6.35 14.47 11.52
N THR A 85 -7.31 14.60 10.61
CA THR A 85 -7.91 15.91 10.29
C THR A 85 -8.93 16.35 11.33
N GLY A 86 -9.31 15.47 12.26
CA GLY A 86 -10.20 15.82 13.38
C GLY A 86 -9.48 16.55 14.51
N PHE A 87 -8.14 16.51 14.54
CA PHE A 87 -7.35 17.12 15.60
C PHE A 87 -6.69 18.42 15.11
N THR A 88 -6.89 19.51 15.86
CA THR A 88 -6.20 20.78 15.63
C THR A 88 -4.96 20.92 16.52
N GLU A 89 -5.00 20.35 17.72
CA GLU A 89 -3.91 20.38 18.70
C GLU A 89 -3.73 19.02 19.38
N PRO A 90 -2.49 18.62 19.73
CA PRO A 90 -1.24 19.32 19.45
C PRO A 90 -0.72 19.07 18.02
N PHE A 91 -0.35 20.14 17.32
CA PHE A 91 0.06 20.10 15.90
C PHE A 91 1.21 19.12 15.61
N TRP A 92 2.19 19.02 16.52
CA TRP A 92 3.36 18.14 16.34
C TRP A 92 2.95 16.66 16.25
N LEU A 93 1.89 16.24 16.96
CA LEU A 93 1.41 14.86 16.96
C LEU A 93 0.68 14.54 15.65
N VAL A 94 -0.09 15.50 15.13
CA VAL A 94 -0.73 15.40 13.81
C VAL A 94 0.33 15.34 12.71
N ALA A 95 1.38 16.17 12.79
CA ALA A 95 2.50 16.14 11.86
C ALA A 95 3.24 14.80 11.90
N LEU A 96 3.52 14.27 13.08
CA LEU A 96 4.14 12.96 13.28
C LEU A 96 3.31 11.82 12.68
N GLY A 97 1.99 11.83 12.95
CA GLY A 97 1.06 10.85 12.39
C GLY A 97 1.04 10.87 10.86
N ASN A 98 0.99 12.06 10.25
CA ASN A 98 1.09 12.21 8.81
C ASN A 98 2.44 11.71 8.26
N GLY A 99 3.55 11.93 8.98
CA GLY A 99 4.86 11.36 8.64
C GLY A 99 4.85 9.82 8.59
N PHE A 100 4.22 9.16 9.57
CA PHE A 100 4.07 7.70 9.54
C PHE A 100 3.17 7.22 8.39
N ILE A 101 2.09 7.93 8.06
CA ILE A 101 1.26 7.61 6.88
C ILE A 101 2.10 7.67 5.61
N VAL A 102 2.89 8.72 5.44
CA VAL A 102 3.79 8.87 4.28
C VAL A 102 4.76 7.68 4.21
N ILE A 103 5.47 7.37 5.30
CA ILE A 103 6.38 6.21 5.39
C ILE A 103 5.68 4.89 5.00
N HIS A 104 4.48 4.66 5.53
CA HIS A 104 3.69 3.47 5.22
C HIS A 104 3.27 3.41 3.74
N MET A 105 2.76 4.52 3.17
CA MET A 105 2.34 4.58 1.76
C MET A 105 3.48 4.30 0.78
N ILE A 106 4.69 4.73 1.11
CA ILE A 106 5.89 4.47 0.29
C ILE A 106 6.26 2.99 0.31
N GLY A 107 6.22 2.37 1.49
CA GLY A 107 6.43 0.94 1.64
C GLY A 107 5.38 0.14 0.86
N ALA A 108 4.11 0.53 1.01
CA ALA A 108 3.00 -0.08 0.30
C ALA A 108 3.16 0.05 -1.22
N TYR A 109 3.53 1.22 -1.74
CA TYR A 109 3.78 1.44 -3.17
C TYR A 109 4.90 0.53 -3.71
N GLN A 110 5.99 0.36 -2.95
CA GLN A 110 7.11 -0.49 -3.36
C GLN A 110 6.70 -1.95 -3.54
N VAL A 111 5.86 -2.49 -2.65
CA VAL A 111 5.41 -3.88 -2.69
C VAL A 111 4.27 -4.06 -3.70
N MET A 112 3.25 -3.20 -3.66
CA MET A 112 2.06 -3.31 -4.51
C MET A 112 2.33 -3.00 -5.98
N GLY A 113 3.37 -2.23 -6.29
CA GLY A 113 3.79 -1.99 -7.68
C GLY A 113 4.19 -3.28 -8.39
N GLN A 114 4.90 -4.18 -7.70
CA GLN A 114 5.47 -5.40 -8.32
C GLN A 114 4.44 -6.26 -9.05
N PRO A 115 3.31 -6.70 -8.42
CA PRO A 115 2.33 -7.53 -9.11
C PRO A 115 1.62 -6.79 -10.25
N PHE A 116 1.38 -5.47 -10.10
CA PHE A 116 0.79 -4.68 -11.17
C PHE A 116 1.69 -4.65 -12.41
N PHE A 117 2.98 -4.36 -12.24
CA PHE A 117 3.93 -4.35 -13.36
C PHE A 117 4.14 -5.74 -13.94
N ARG A 118 4.09 -6.79 -13.12
CA ARG A 118 4.13 -8.17 -13.61
C ARG A 118 2.95 -8.49 -14.52
N ILE A 119 1.74 -8.06 -14.17
CA ILE A 119 0.54 -8.23 -15.01
C ILE A 119 0.71 -7.46 -16.32
N VAL A 120 1.21 -6.22 -16.28
CA VAL A 120 1.48 -5.42 -17.49
C VAL A 120 2.58 -6.05 -18.36
N GLU A 121 3.65 -6.57 -17.77
CA GLU A 121 4.74 -7.26 -18.48
C GLU A 121 4.24 -8.51 -19.19
N ILE A 122 3.41 -9.33 -18.52
CA ILE A 122 2.79 -10.51 -19.11
C ILE A 122 1.83 -10.11 -20.24
N GLY A 123 0.97 -9.11 -20.00
CA GLY A 123 0.00 -8.66 -21.00
C GLY A 123 0.66 -8.11 -22.26
N THR A 124 1.74 -7.33 -22.11
CA THR A 124 2.51 -6.80 -23.24
C THR A 124 3.28 -7.89 -24.00
N ASN A 125 3.84 -8.88 -23.30
CA ASN A 125 4.47 -10.05 -23.93
C ASN A 125 3.48 -10.87 -24.77
N ILE A 126 2.26 -11.08 -24.26
CA ILE A 126 1.20 -11.82 -24.96
C ILE A 126 0.69 -11.03 -26.18
N ALA A 127 0.51 -9.71 -26.03
CA ALA A 127 -0.02 -8.86 -27.09
C ALA A 127 0.99 -8.64 -28.24
N TRP A 128 2.29 -8.59 -27.93
CA TRP A 128 3.36 -8.34 -28.91
C TRP A 128 4.55 -9.29 -28.73
N PRO A 129 4.38 -10.60 -29.03
CA PRO A 129 5.40 -11.61 -28.81
C PRO A 129 6.67 -11.43 -29.66
N ASN A 130 6.56 -10.74 -30.81
CA ASN A 130 7.68 -10.52 -31.73
C ASN A 130 8.31 -9.11 -31.59
N SER A 131 7.92 -8.32 -30.58
CA SER A 131 8.45 -6.96 -30.41
C SER A 131 9.74 -6.99 -29.60
N ASP A 132 10.87 -6.78 -30.26
CA ASP A 132 12.17 -6.61 -29.60
C ASP A 132 12.14 -5.47 -28.57
N PHE A 133 11.35 -4.42 -28.79
CA PHE A 133 11.26 -3.31 -27.83
C PHE A 133 10.68 -3.75 -26.48
N ILE A 134 9.72 -4.68 -26.50
CA ILE A 134 9.02 -5.16 -25.31
C ILE A 134 9.74 -6.36 -24.70
N ASN A 135 10.27 -7.26 -25.53
CA ASN A 135 10.77 -8.55 -25.06
C ASN A 135 12.29 -8.59 -24.86
N LYS A 136 13.02 -7.56 -25.33
CA LYS A 136 14.47 -7.50 -25.13
C LYS A 136 14.79 -7.17 -23.68
N GLU A 137 15.50 -8.10 -23.04
CA GLU A 137 16.14 -7.88 -21.76
C GLU A 137 17.39 -7.01 -21.95
N TYR A 138 17.46 -5.91 -21.22
CA TYR A 138 18.62 -5.05 -21.15
C TYR A 138 19.38 -5.37 -19.85
N PRO A 139 20.60 -5.93 -19.94
CA PRO A 139 21.42 -6.14 -18.76
C PRO A 139 21.86 -4.79 -18.20
N PHE A 140 21.52 -4.54 -16.93
CA PHE A 140 22.02 -3.44 -16.14
C PHE A 140 22.91 -4.01 -15.04
N ILE A 141 24.14 -3.52 -14.95
CA ILE A 141 25.11 -3.96 -13.95
C ILE A 141 25.12 -2.90 -12.84
N ASP A 142 24.71 -3.30 -11.64
CA ASP A 142 24.87 -2.51 -10.42
C ASP A 142 25.81 -3.25 -9.48
N GLY A 143 27.07 -2.79 -9.41
CA GLY A 143 28.14 -3.47 -8.68
C GLY A 143 28.44 -4.86 -9.23
N SER A 144 28.33 -5.89 -8.38
CA SER A 144 28.58 -7.30 -8.74
C SER A 144 27.34 -8.06 -9.22
N THR A 145 26.17 -7.41 -9.30
CA THR A 145 24.90 -8.06 -9.63
C THR A 145 24.44 -7.63 -11.02
N ILE A 146 24.20 -8.60 -11.90
CA ILE A 146 23.61 -8.38 -13.22
C ILE A 146 22.10 -8.46 -13.06
N PHE A 147 21.39 -7.37 -13.37
CA PHE A 147 19.94 -7.35 -13.45
C PHE A 147 19.51 -7.23 -14.91
N ASN A 148 18.78 -8.22 -15.41
CA ASN A 148 18.13 -8.12 -16.71
C ASN A 148 16.79 -7.42 -16.56
N PHE A 149 16.66 -6.24 -17.15
CA PHE A 149 15.42 -5.47 -17.13
C PHE A 149 14.75 -5.46 -18.50
N VAL A 150 13.46 -5.77 -18.52
CA VAL A 150 12.56 -5.34 -19.60
C VAL A 150 12.33 -3.84 -19.43
N LEU A 151 12.08 -3.10 -20.52
CA LEU A 151 11.91 -1.64 -20.51
C LEU A 151 10.85 -1.17 -19.49
N VAL A 152 9.79 -1.98 -19.31
CA VAL A 152 8.76 -1.80 -18.28
C VAL A 152 9.35 -1.83 -16.86
N LYS A 153 10.26 -2.77 -16.57
CA LYS A 153 10.94 -2.87 -15.27
C LYS A 153 11.93 -1.71 -15.06
N TYR A 154 12.60 -1.23 -16.11
CA TYR A 154 13.47 -0.06 -16.02
C TYR A 154 12.69 1.21 -15.64
N PHE A 155 11.53 1.42 -16.28
CA PHE A 155 10.62 2.50 -15.92
C PHE A 155 10.19 2.43 -14.45
N PHE A 156 9.92 1.23 -13.93
CA PHE A 156 9.61 1.06 -12.51
C PHE A 156 10.82 1.27 -11.60
N TYR A 157 12.02 0.82 -11.97
CA TYR A 157 13.24 1.13 -11.22
C TYR A 157 13.47 2.64 -11.15
N LEU A 158 13.24 3.36 -12.25
CA LEU A 158 13.29 4.80 -12.32
C LEU A 158 12.25 5.44 -11.41
N ILE A 159 10.99 5.02 -11.46
CA ILE A 159 9.95 5.54 -10.56
C ILE A 159 10.29 5.25 -9.10
N ARG A 160 10.74 4.03 -8.79
CA ARG A 160 11.15 3.63 -7.43
C ARG A 160 12.29 4.51 -6.93
N ASN A 161 13.29 4.78 -7.76
CA ASN A 161 14.39 5.66 -7.40
C ASN A 161 13.93 7.11 -7.29
N LEU A 162 13.15 7.63 -8.25
CA LEU A 162 12.58 8.97 -8.19
C LEU A 162 11.75 9.16 -6.91
N LEU A 163 10.91 8.20 -6.54
CA LEU A 163 10.12 8.25 -5.32
C LEU A 163 11.04 8.31 -4.08
N LYS A 164 12.08 7.46 -4.01
CA LYS A 164 13.09 7.53 -2.93
C LYS A 164 13.75 8.90 -2.85
N TYR A 165 14.11 9.51 -3.98
CA TYR A 165 14.72 10.84 -4.02
C TYR A 165 13.73 11.94 -3.59
N THR A 166 12.49 11.91 -4.10
CA THR A 166 11.45 12.87 -3.70
C THR A 166 11.19 12.81 -2.20
N LEU A 167 11.23 11.62 -1.61
CA LEU A 167 11.04 11.43 -0.17
C LEU A 167 12.23 11.89 0.66
N LEU A 168 13.44 11.65 0.19
CA LEU A 168 14.63 12.20 0.82
C LEU A 168 14.54 13.73 0.83
N ILE A 169 14.10 14.34 -0.28
CA ILE A 169 13.84 15.78 -0.37
C ILE A 169 12.73 16.20 0.61
N CYS A 170 11.58 15.53 0.64
CA CYS A 170 10.49 15.85 1.58
C CYS A 170 10.92 15.71 3.06
N LEU A 171 11.73 14.70 3.40
CA LEU A 171 12.26 14.52 4.75
C LEU A 171 13.26 15.61 5.13
N ILE A 172 14.13 16.03 4.20
CA ILE A 172 15.04 17.16 4.41
C ILE A 172 14.24 18.46 4.63
N TRP A 173 13.18 18.69 3.85
CA TRP A 173 12.29 19.84 4.02
C TRP A 173 11.45 19.81 5.31
N LEU A 174 11.16 18.63 5.87
CA LEU A 174 10.45 18.51 7.14
C LEU A 174 11.37 18.62 8.37
N THR A 175 12.69 18.53 8.17
CA THR A 175 13.69 18.59 9.26
C THR A 175 14.48 19.90 9.31
N THR A 176 14.30 20.78 8.31
CA THR A 176 14.83 22.15 8.24
C THR A 176 13.73 23.14 8.53
#